data_AF-A0A829NJU1-F1
#
_entry.id   AF-A0A829NJU1-F1
#
_cell.length_a   1.000
_cell.length_b   1.000
_cell.length_c   1.000
_cell.angle_alpha   90.00
_cell.angle_beta   90.00
_cell.angle_gamma   90.00
#
_symmetry.space_group_name_H-M   'P 1'
#
loop_
_entity.id
_entity.type
_entity.pdbx_description
1 polymer ?
#
loop_
_entity_poly.entity_id
_entity_poly.type
_entity_poly.pdbx_seq_one_letter_code
_entity_poly.pdbx_strand_id
1 'polypeptide(L)'
;MMPRNSAALARLLASALATICLSSLATKPATAATNPCEPEILRAADRYGVPAGILYAVGLTETGKKGSLQPNDMNIEGKAVFPRSRTEALAAFEAARREGKTLIDLGCMQINHHYHAAHFRSVDDMLDPRQNVDYAARFLASLHARHVSWSMAVARYHAGPDNDPAQKFYVCRVIANMVATGFGKWTPNARNFCNP
;
A
#
# COMPACT_ATOMS: atom_id res chain seq x y z
N MET A 1 -74.06 -65.29 26.05
CA MET A 1 -73.15 -66.38 25.64
C MET A 1 -72.20 -65.81 24.59
N MET A 2 -70.89 -65.73 24.87
CA MET A 2 -69.84 -65.33 23.91
C MET A 2 -69.76 -66.32 22.73
N PRO A 3 -69.27 -65.90 21.55
CA PRO A 3 -67.82 -65.95 21.18
C PRO A 3 -67.36 -64.68 20.42
N ARG A 4 -66.10 -64.20 20.37
CA ARG A 4 -64.71 -64.70 20.15
C ARG A 4 -64.20 -64.52 18.69
N ASN A 5 -63.28 -63.55 18.56
CA ASN A 5 -62.12 -63.38 17.64
C ASN A 5 -62.29 -63.29 16.11
N SER A 6 -61.71 -62.24 15.48
CA SER A 6 -60.37 -62.29 14.83
C SER A 6 -60.00 -60.98 14.11
N ALA A 7 -58.70 -60.80 13.90
CA ALA A 7 -57.93 -59.61 13.54
C ALA A 7 -58.23 -58.96 12.17
N ALA A 8 -57.88 -57.66 12.05
CA ALA A 8 -57.21 -57.14 10.85
C ALA A 8 -56.46 -55.83 11.17
N LEU A 9 -55.24 -55.77 10.66
CA LEU A 9 -54.27 -54.69 10.80
C LEU A 9 -54.72 -53.42 10.07
N ALA A 10 -54.52 -52.25 10.68
CA ALA A 10 -54.46 -50.98 9.96
C ALA A 10 -53.13 -50.29 10.30
N ARG A 11 -52.16 -50.41 9.38
CA ARG A 11 -51.01 -49.51 9.29
C ARG A 11 -51.27 -48.58 8.12
N LEU A 12 -51.52 -47.30 8.34
CA LEU A 12 -51.28 -46.27 7.33
C LEU A 12 -50.74 -45.00 8.01
N LEU A 13 -49.42 -44.87 7.84
CA LEU A 13 -48.49 -43.76 7.94
C LEU A 13 -49.10 -42.34 8.02
N ALA A 14 -48.79 -41.63 9.10
CA ALA A 14 -48.94 -40.17 9.19
C ALA A 14 -47.66 -39.48 8.69
N SER A 15 -47.73 -38.81 7.55
CA SER A 15 -46.65 -37.98 7.03
C SER A 15 -46.57 -36.67 7.81
N ALA A 16 -45.53 -36.50 8.63
CA ALA A 16 -45.24 -35.23 9.29
C ALA A 16 -44.41 -34.34 8.36
N LEU A 17 -44.98 -33.22 7.89
CA LEU A 17 -44.23 -32.16 7.21
C LEU A 17 -43.49 -31.32 8.25
N ALA A 18 -42.17 -31.51 8.35
CA ALA A 18 -41.28 -30.63 9.09
C ALA A 18 -40.86 -29.45 8.19
N THR A 19 -41.40 -28.26 8.46
CA THR A 19 -41.02 -27.03 7.78
C THR A 19 -39.67 -26.55 8.32
N ILE A 20 -38.60 -26.76 7.55
CA ILE A 20 -37.26 -26.27 7.88
C ILE A 20 -37.16 -24.80 7.44
N CYS A 21 -37.21 -23.88 8.39
CA CYS A 21 -36.90 -22.47 8.14
C CYS A 21 -35.38 -22.30 7.98
N LEU A 22 -34.89 -22.25 6.75
CA LEU A 22 -33.51 -21.84 6.45
C LEU A 22 -33.39 -20.31 6.54
N SER A 23 -33.04 -19.81 7.72
CA SER A 23 -32.61 -18.42 7.88
C SER A 23 -31.26 -18.22 7.21
N SER A 24 -31.27 -17.72 5.96
CA SER A 24 -30.06 -17.38 5.23
C SER A 24 -29.46 -16.09 5.79
N LEU A 25 -28.49 -16.21 6.70
CA LEU A 25 -27.63 -15.09 7.08
C LEU A 25 -26.73 -14.75 5.89
N ALA A 26 -27.13 -13.75 5.11
CA ALA A 26 -26.31 -13.21 4.04
C ALA A 26 -25.03 -12.59 4.63
N THR A 27 -23.93 -13.32 4.56
CA THR A 27 -22.60 -12.81 4.91
C THR A 27 -22.19 -11.84 3.80
N LYS A 28 -22.24 -10.54 4.06
CA LYS A 28 -21.70 -9.55 3.13
C LYS A 28 -20.19 -9.78 3.02
N PRO A 29 -19.62 -9.98 1.82
CA PRO A 29 -18.18 -10.04 1.68
C PRO A 29 -17.62 -8.69 2.14
N ALA A 30 -16.70 -8.71 3.11
CA ALA A 30 -15.93 -7.54 3.46
C ALA A 30 -15.09 -7.16 2.23
N THR A 31 -15.50 -6.11 1.52
CA THR A 31 -14.65 -5.46 0.53
C THR A 31 -13.50 -4.88 1.34
N ALA A 32 -12.34 -5.54 1.31
CA ALA A 32 -11.11 -4.92 1.78
C ALA A 32 -11.00 -3.61 0.98
N ALA A 33 -11.06 -2.47 1.66
CA ALA A 33 -10.89 -1.18 1.02
C ALA A 33 -9.57 -1.25 0.25
N THR A 34 -9.66 -1.25 -1.08
CA THR A 34 -8.49 -1.26 -1.94
C THR A 34 -7.71 0.00 -1.57
N ASN A 35 -6.46 -0.18 -1.12
CA ASN A 35 -5.63 0.95 -0.75
C ASN A 35 -5.57 1.91 -1.95
N PRO A 36 -5.83 3.21 -1.72
CA PRO A 36 -5.92 4.18 -2.82
C PRO A 36 -4.57 4.49 -3.48
N CYS A 37 -3.44 4.01 -2.94
CA CYS A 37 -2.12 4.27 -3.53
C CYS A 37 -1.80 3.35 -4.73
N GLU A 38 -2.12 2.06 -4.69
CA GLU A 38 -1.67 1.09 -5.71
C GLU A 38 -2.26 1.30 -7.11
N PRO A 39 -3.55 1.67 -7.29
CA PRO A 39 -4.06 2.02 -8.61
C PRO A 39 -3.30 3.20 -9.23
N GLU A 40 -2.85 4.12 -8.38
CA GLU A 40 -2.12 5.33 -8.75
C GLU A 40 -0.69 5.00 -9.19
N ILE A 41 -0.07 3.97 -8.60
CA ILE A 41 1.23 3.44 -9.00
C ILE A 41 1.18 2.98 -10.46
N LEU A 42 0.20 2.17 -10.82
CA LEU A 42 0.08 1.65 -12.19
C LEU A 42 -0.14 2.79 -13.20
N ARG A 43 -1.04 3.73 -12.88
CA ARG A 43 -1.32 4.85 -13.77
C ARG A 43 -0.10 5.76 -13.95
N ALA A 44 0.59 6.11 -12.86
CA ALA A 44 1.74 7.00 -12.93
C ALA A 44 2.96 6.33 -13.57
N ALA A 45 3.17 5.04 -13.31
CA ALA A 45 4.20 4.23 -13.96
C ALA A 45 4.06 4.25 -15.49
N ASP A 46 2.85 3.97 -15.99
CA ASP A 46 2.53 4.02 -17.42
C ASP A 46 2.75 5.43 -17.99
N ARG A 47 2.18 6.45 -17.34
CA ARG A 47 2.26 7.85 -17.78
C ARG A 47 3.69 8.36 -17.96
N TYR A 48 4.60 7.97 -17.07
CA TYR A 48 5.97 8.50 -17.03
C TYR A 48 7.04 7.49 -17.49
N GLY A 49 6.63 6.31 -18.00
CA GLY A 49 7.54 5.28 -18.47
C GLY A 49 8.43 4.69 -17.37
N VAL A 50 7.99 4.75 -16.11
CA VAL A 50 8.69 4.11 -14.99
C VAL A 50 8.24 2.65 -14.92
N PRO A 51 9.14 1.66 -14.81
CA PRO A 51 8.73 0.29 -14.60
C PRO A 51 7.86 0.16 -13.34
N ALA A 52 6.64 -0.35 -13.49
CA ALA A 52 5.67 -0.41 -12.38
C ALA A 52 6.23 -1.13 -11.15
N GLY A 53 6.99 -2.20 -11.34
CA GLY A 53 7.65 -2.91 -10.23
C GLY A 53 8.69 -2.08 -9.48
N ILE A 54 9.37 -1.14 -10.15
CA ILE A 54 10.30 -0.21 -9.50
C ILE A 54 9.52 0.82 -8.69
N LEU A 55 8.52 1.48 -9.30
CA LEU A 55 7.73 2.49 -8.61
C LEU A 55 6.99 1.89 -7.40
N TYR A 56 6.45 0.68 -7.55
CA TYR A 56 5.80 -0.03 -6.45
C TYR A 56 6.78 -0.40 -5.33
N ALA A 57 7.97 -0.91 -5.68
CA ALA A 57 8.99 -1.26 -4.69
C ALA A 57 9.57 -0.03 -3.95
N VAL A 58 9.64 1.12 -4.62
CA VAL A 58 9.92 2.42 -3.99
C VAL A 58 8.82 2.75 -2.99
N GLY A 59 7.55 2.73 -3.40
CA GLY A 59 6.43 3.00 -2.49
C GLY A 59 6.36 2.06 -1.28
N LEU A 60 6.64 0.76 -1.46
CA LEU A 60 6.76 -0.19 -0.36
C LEU A 60 7.96 0.08 0.57
N THR A 61 9.03 0.67 0.03
CA THR A 61 10.17 1.08 0.85
C THR A 61 9.85 2.33 1.68
N GLU A 62 9.03 3.23 1.13
CA GLU A 62 8.62 4.47 1.78
C GLU A 62 7.54 4.27 2.85
N THR A 63 6.45 3.57 2.54
CA THR A 63 5.28 3.42 3.45
C THR A 63 4.79 1.98 3.61
N GLY A 64 5.50 0.99 3.07
CA GLY A 64 5.01 -0.38 3.02
C GLY A 64 4.71 -0.97 4.40
N LYS A 65 3.46 -1.38 4.63
CA LYS A 65 3.04 -2.13 5.81
C LYS A 65 2.26 -3.37 5.40
N LYS A 66 2.75 -4.55 5.80
CA LYS A 66 2.18 -5.85 5.38
C LYS A 66 1.97 -5.97 3.86
N GLY A 67 2.86 -5.37 3.07
CA GLY A 67 2.81 -5.43 1.60
C GLY A 67 1.83 -4.45 0.93
N SER A 68 1.34 -3.43 1.63
CA SER A 68 0.49 -2.38 1.07
C SER A 68 0.97 -0.99 1.49
N LEU A 69 0.85 0.00 0.60
CA LEU A 69 1.27 1.38 0.85
C LEU A 69 0.36 2.05 1.89
N GLN A 70 0.74 3.19 2.46
CA GLN A 70 -0.12 3.88 3.43
C GLN A 70 -0.31 5.35 3.01
N PRO A 71 -1.54 5.76 2.63
CA PRO A 71 -1.77 7.07 2.02
C PRO A 71 -1.62 8.25 2.99
N ASN A 72 -1.71 7.98 4.30
CA ASN A 72 -1.69 9.01 5.33
C ASN A 72 -0.43 8.95 6.20
N ASP A 73 0.46 7.99 5.98
CA ASP A 73 1.67 7.84 6.78
C ASP A 73 2.57 9.07 6.62
N MET A 74 3.21 9.46 7.72
CA MET A 74 4.09 10.61 7.74
C MET A 74 5.40 10.26 8.44
N ASN A 75 6.46 10.92 8.02
CA ASN A 75 7.70 10.98 8.77
C ASN A 75 7.93 12.43 9.18
N ILE A 76 8.17 12.68 10.47
CA ILE A 76 8.41 14.01 11.01
C ILE A 76 9.81 14.00 11.65
N GLU A 77 10.81 14.54 10.95
CA GLU A 77 12.22 14.57 11.37
C GLU A 77 12.76 13.21 11.84
N GLY A 78 12.46 12.15 11.08
CA GLY A 78 12.87 10.78 11.38
C GLY A 78 11.87 10.00 12.23
N LYS A 79 10.83 10.63 12.77
CA LYS A 79 9.79 9.96 13.58
C LYS A 79 8.60 9.57 12.71
N ALA A 80 8.34 8.27 12.63
CA ALA A 80 7.14 7.76 11.96
C ALA A 80 5.86 8.13 12.73
N VAL A 81 4.84 8.57 12.00
CA VAL A 81 3.50 8.89 12.48
C VAL A 81 2.49 8.19 11.57
N PHE A 82 1.47 7.57 12.17
CA PHE A 82 0.50 6.71 11.46
C PHE A 82 -0.94 7.21 11.64
N PRO A 83 -1.31 8.35 11.03
CA PRO A 83 -2.68 8.86 11.06
C PRO A 83 -3.67 7.88 10.44
N ARG A 84 -4.87 7.76 11.02
CA ARG A 84 -5.92 6.85 10.53
C ARG A 84 -6.72 7.45 9.38
N SER A 85 -6.59 8.75 9.15
CA SER A 85 -7.31 9.48 8.09
C SER A 85 -6.48 10.66 7.58
N ARG A 86 -6.88 11.19 6.41
CA ARG A 86 -6.28 12.41 5.85
C ARG A 86 -6.44 13.61 6.80
N THR A 87 -7.59 13.73 7.45
CA THR A 87 -7.83 14.80 8.44
C THR A 87 -6.87 14.71 9.63
N GLU A 88 -6.62 13.51 10.14
CA GLU A 88 -5.63 13.32 11.22
C GLU A 88 -4.21 13.65 10.74
N ALA A 89 -3.85 13.30 9.50
CA ALA A 89 -2.55 13.62 8.92
C ALA A 89 -2.34 15.14 8.77
N LEU A 90 -3.34 15.86 8.27
CA LEU A 90 -3.31 17.32 8.19
C LEU A 90 -3.17 17.97 9.57
N ALA A 91 -3.92 17.49 10.57
CA ALA A 91 -3.81 18.01 11.92
C ALA A 91 -2.41 17.76 12.53
N ALA A 92 -1.84 16.57 12.30
CA ALA A 92 -0.49 16.23 12.73
C ALA A 92 0.58 17.08 12.02
N PHE A 93 0.42 17.32 10.72
CA PHE A 93 1.30 18.21 9.95
C PHE A 93 1.28 19.62 10.53
N GLU A 94 0.10 20.21 10.73
CA GLU A 94 -0.03 21.57 11.26
C GLU A 94 0.53 21.68 12.68
N ALA A 95 0.36 20.65 13.52
CA ALA A 95 0.97 20.60 14.84
C ALA A 95 2.50 20.61 14.76
N ALA A 96 3.08 19.74 13.93
CA ALA A 96 4.53 19.69 13.74
C ALA A 96 5.10 20.99 13.18
N ARG A 97 4.40 21.65 12.25
CA ARG A 97 4.80 22.97 11.73
C ARG A 97 4.79 24.05 12.81
N ARG A 98 3.81 24.07 13.71
CA ARG A 98 3.78 24.99 14.87
C ARG A 98 4.94 24.73 15.84
N GLU A 99 5.41 23.50 15.92
CA GLU A 99 6.60 23.11 16.70
C GLU A 99 7.94 23.43 15.97
N GLY A 100 7.88 24.06 14.79
CA GLY A 100 9.07 24.43 14.02
C GLY A 100 9.66 23.31 13.17
N LYS A 101 8.99 22.16 13.05
CA LYS A 101 9.44 21.03 12.25
C LYS A 101 9.43 21.38 10.76
N THR A 102 10.50 21.03 10.05
CA THR A 102 10.67 21.38 8.64
C THR A 102 10.69 20.17 7.71
N LEU A 103 11.40 19.12 8.09
CA LEU A 103 11.51 17.89 7.32
C LEU A 103 10.34 16.97 7.66
N ILE A 104 9.30 17.02 6.82
CA ILE A 104 8.08 16.24 6.98
C ILE A 104 7.79 15.53 5.66
N ASP A 105 7.78 14.20 5.67
CA ASP A 105 7.44 13.37 4.52
C ASP A 105 5.97 12.94 4.59
N LEU A 106 5.31 12.90 3.44
CA LEU A 106 3.85 12.77 3.35
C LEU A 106 3.42 11.66 2.39
N GLY A 107 2.52 10.81 2.88
CA GLY A 107 1.67 9.92 2.10
C GLY A 107 2.38 8.78 1.38
N CYS A 108 1.71 8.20 0.39
CA CYS A 108 2.06 6.94 -0.29
C CYS A 108 3.56 6.79 -0.61
N MET A 109 4.17 7.88 -1.08
CA MET A 109 5.54 7.91 -1.61
C MET A 109 6.49 8.78 -0.75
N GLN A 110 6.08 9.13 0.46
CA GLN A 110 6.84 9.94 1.44
C GLN A 110 7.48 11.18 0.80
N ILE A 111 6.66 12.01 0.16
CA ILE A 111 7.16 13.24 -0.48
C ILE A 111 7.47 14.27 0.60
N ASN A 112 8.73 14.70 0.66
CA ASN A 112 9.18 15.69 1.64
C ASN A 112 8.62 17.08 1.35
N HIS A 113 7.90 17.66 2.31
CA HIS A 113 7.30 18.99 2.22
C HIS A 113 8.34 20.09 2.02
N HIS A 114 9.46 20.07 2.75
CA HIS A 114 10.47 21.14 2.66
C HIS A 114 11.04 21.28 1.24
N TYR A 115 11.30 20.16 0.57
CA TYR A 115 11.92 20.17 -0.76
C TYR A 115 10.92 20.27 -1.91
N HIS A 116 9.69 19.77 -1.75
CA HIS A 116 8.81 19.52 -2.89
C HIS A 116 7.45 20.24 -2.83
N ALA A 117 7.12 20.94 -1.74
CA ALA A 117 5.82 21.60 -1.59
C ALA A 117 5.46 22.57 -2.71
N ALA A 118 6.45 23.24 -3.33
CA ALA A 118 6.23 24.17 -4.44
C ALA A 118 5.61 23.52 -5.70
N HIS A 119 5.57 22.19 -5.79
CA HIS A 119 4.91 21.47 -6.87
C HIS A 119 3.44 21.12 -6.60
N PHE A 120 2.92 21.50 -5.44
CA PHE A 120 1.56 21.23 -4.99
C PHE A 120 0.89 22.55 -4.60
N ARG A 121 -0.44 22.60 -4.65
CA ARG A 121 -1.18 23.81 -4.24
C ARG A 121 -1.37 23.84 -2.72
N SER A 122 -1.30 22.69 -2.07
CA SER A 122 -1.49 22.55 -0.63
C SER A 122 -0.88 21.24 -0.10
N VAL A 123 -0.81 21.11 1.22
CA VAL A 123 -0.44 19.86 1.90
C VAL A 123 -1.52 18.79 1.70
N ASP A 124 -2.79 19.19 1.55
CA ASP A 124 -3.87 18.25 1.22
C ASP A 124 -3.65 17.60 -0.15
N ASP A 125 -3.20 18.37 -1.15
CA ASP A 125 -2.78 17.83 -2.45
C ASP A 125 -1.56 16.88 -2.31
N MET A 126 -0.62 17.17 -1.40
CA MET A 126 0.50 16.27 -1.13
C MET A 126 0.07 14.94 -0.50
N LEU A 127 -1.02 14.92 0.27
CA LEU A 127 -1.61 13.70 0.85
C LEU A 127 -2.62 13.01 -0.08
N ASP A 128 -2.91 13.60 -1.24
CA ASP A 128 -3.76 12.98 -2.23
C ASP A 128 -3.03 11.85 -2.96
N PRO A 129 -3.46 10.57 -2.87
CA PRO A 129 -2.73 9.44 -3.45
C PRO A 129 -2.43 9.64 -4.93
N ARG A 130 -3.36 10.24 -5.66
CA ARG A 130 -3.20 10.51 -7.09
C ARG A 130 -2.09 11.51 -7.36
N GLN A 131 -2.12 12.65 -6.69
CA GLN A 131 -1.11 13.70 -6.89
C GLN A 131 0.26 13.31 -6.29
N ASN A 132 0.27 12.66 -5.13
CA ASN A 132 1.46 12.17 -4.46
C ASN A 132 2.24 11.17 -5.33
N VAL A 133 1.55 10.15 -5.85
CA VAL A 133 2.17 9.11 -6.68
C VAL A 133 2.52 9.64 -8.08
N ASP A 134 1.70 10.51 -8.67
CA ASP A 134 2.02 11.16 -9.95
C ASP A 134 3.29 12.00 -9.85
N TYR A 135 3.44 12.78 -8.77
CA TYR A 135 4.65 13.55 -8.50
C TYR A 135 5.87 12.64 -8.31
N ALA A 136 5.75 11.59 -7.50
CA ALA A 136 6.83 10.64 -7.24
C ALA A 136 7.35 10.00 -8.54
N ALA A 137 6.44 9.53 -9.39
CA ALA A 137 6.78 8.91 -10.67
C ALA A 137 7.47 9.90 -11.62
N ARG A 138 6.95 11.14 -11.73
CA ARG A 138 7.57 12.20 -12.52
C ARG A 138 8.96 12.55 -12.02
N PHE A 139 9.13 12.66 -10.69
CA PHE A 139 10.41 12.95 -10.08
C PHE A 139 11.41 11.82 -10.33
N LEU A 140 11.03 10.56 -10.12
CA LEU A 140 11.86 9.39 -10.38
C LEU A 140 12.27 9.29 -11.86
N ALA A 141 11.34 9.55 -12.78
CA ALA A 141 11.64 9.63 -14.21
C ALA A 141 12.65 10.74 -14.53
N SER A 142 12.55 11.91 -13.87
CA SER A 142 13.52 13.01 -14.03
C SER A 142 14.92 12.65 -13.49
N LEU A 143 14.99 11.83 -12.44
CA LEU A 143 16.25 11.31 -11.90
C LEU A 143 16.86 10.31 -12.89
N HIS A 144 16.03 9.43 -13.45
CA HIS A 144 16.47 8.50 -14.50
C HIS A 144 16.92 9.22 -15.77
N ALA A 145 16.27 10.31 -16.18
CA ALA A 145 16.73 11.09 -17.34
C ALA A 145 18.14 11.70 -17.13
N ARG A 146 18.55 11.91 -15.87
CA ARG A 146 19.88 12.44 -15.49
C ARG A 146 20.91 11.34 -15.22
N HIS A 147 20.50 10.08 -15.14
CA HIS A 147 21.34 8.97 -14.71
C HIS A 147 21.09 7.70 -15.53
N VAL A 148 22.14 6.99 -15.92
CA VAL A 148 22.07 5.87 -16.88
C VAL A 148 21.22 4.69 -16.40
N SER A 149 20.98 4.52 -15.09
CA SER A 149 20.26 3.36 -14.55
C SER A 149 19.18 3.71 -13.55
N TRP A 150 18.12 2.90 -13.52
CA TRP A 150 17.07 2.98 -12.51
C TRP A 150 17.60 2.80 -11.09
N SER A 151 18.63 1.97 -10.88
CA SER A 151 19.25 1.81 -9.56
C SER A 151 19.83 3.13 -9.03
N MET A 152 20.45 3.93 -9.89
CA MET A 152 20.94 5.25 -9.52
C MET A 152 19.77 6.23 -9.28
N ALA A 153 18.75 6.21 -10.13
CA ALA A 153 17.56 7.04 -9.94
C ALA A 153 16.87 6.75 -8.59
N VAL A 154 16.73 5.47 -8.24
CA VAL A 154 16.19 5.01 -6.95
C VAL A 154 17.06 5.47 -5.79
N ALA A 155 18.39 5.35 -5.90
CA ALA A 155 19.31 5.84 -4.87
C ALA A 155 19.11 7.34 -4.61
N ARG A 156 19.01 8.13 -5.69
CA ARG A 156 18.83 9.58 -5.62
C ARG A 156 17.43 10.03 -5.22
N TYR A 157 16.43 9.16 -5.31
CA TYR A 157 15.06 9.47 -4.88
C TYR A 157 15.00 9.69 -3.37
N HIS A 158 15.64 8.81 -2.59
CA HIS A 158 15.64 8.87 -1.13
C HIS A 158 16.63 9.89 -0.55
N ALA A 159 17.79 10.01 -1.19
CA ALA A 159 18.88 10.84 -0.69
C ALA A 159 19.46 11.69 -1.81
N GLY A 160 19.66 12.99 -1.52
CA GLY A 160 20.39 13.90 -2.40
C GLY A 160 21.80 13.41 -2.77
N PRO A 161 22.54 14.16 -3.60
CA PRO A 161 23.75 13.67 -4.28
C PRO A 161 24.90 13.18 -3.38
N ASP A 162 24.90 13.46 -2.08
CA ASP A 162 26.08 13.33 -1.22
C ASP A 162 25.90 12.39 0.01
N ASN A 163 25.02 11.38 -0.06
CA ASN A 163 24.78 10.44 1.04
C ASN A 163 24.83 8.96 0.61
N ASP A 164 26.02 8.49 0.28
CA ASP A 164 26.28 7.14 -0.28
C ASP A 164 25.87 5.97 0.65
N PRO A 165 26.09 6.00 1.99
CA PRO A 165 25.66 4.91 2.85
C PRO A 165 24.14 4.72 2.90
N ALA A 166 23.38 5.82 3.02
CA ALA A 166 21.92 5.77 3.01
C ALA A 166 21.39 5.26 1.66
N GLN A 167 22.02 5.66 0.56
CA GLN A 167 21.69 5.20 -0.79
C GLN A 167 21.84 3.68 -0.94
N LYS A 168 22.91 3.08 -0.41
CA LYS A 168 23.08 1.61 -0.47
C LYS A 168 21.96 0.88 0.25
N PHE A 169 21.67 1.23 1.51
CA PHE A 169 20.61 0.58 2.29
C PHE A 169 19.25 0.71 1.61
N TYR A 170 18.96 1.90 1.10
CA TYR A 170 17.70 2.18 0.40
C TYR A 170 17.55 1.34 -0.88
N VAL A 171 18.57 1.34 -1.75
CA VAL A 171 18.58 0.53 -2.98
C VAL A 171 18.37 -0.95 -2.67
N CYS A 172 19.02 -1.47 -1.63
CA CYS A 172 18.88 -2.87 -1.24
C CYS A 172 17.48 -3.20 -0.71
N ARG A 173 16.83 -2.27 -0.01
CA ARG A 173 15.43 -2.43 0.41
C ARG A 173 14.48 -2.47 -0.79
N VAL A 174 14.69 -1.59 -1.77
CA VAL A 174 13.90 -1.58 -3.02
C VAL A 174 14.09 -2.89 -3.79
N ILE A 175 15.32 -3.39 -3.93
CA ILE A 175 15.57 -4.70 -4.58
C ILE A 175 14.86 -5.83 -3.83
N ALA A 176 14.95 -5.86 -2.49
CA ALA A 176 14.25 -6.87 -1.69
C ALA A 176 12.73 -6.83 -1.92
N ASN A 177 12.13 -5.63 -1.98
CA ASN A 177 10.72 -5.45 -2.30
C ASN A 177 10.37 -5.91 -3.73
N MET A 178 11.21 -5.61 -4.73
CA MET A 178 11.01 -6.11 -6.10
C MET A 178 11.01 -7.65 -6.16
N VAL A 179 11.91 -8.30 -5.41
CA VAL A 179 11.97 -9.76 -5.35
C VAL A 179 10.76 -10.34 -4.62
N ALA A 180 10.41 -9.79 -3.45
CA ALA A 180 9.30 -10.27 -2.64
C ALA A 180 7.93 -10.15 -3.33
N THR A 181 7.77 -9.17 -4.22
CA THR A 181 6.55 -8.91 -4.98
C THR A 181 6.53 -9.59 -6.37
N GLY A 182 7.59 -10.31 -6.73
CA GLY A 182 7.68 -11.04 -8.00
C GLY A 182 8.02 -10.18 -9.22
N PHE A 183 8.31 -8.89 -9.05
CA PHE A 183 8.75 -8.00 -10.14
C PHE A 183 10.22 -8.14 -10.51
N GLY A 184 11.00 -8.93 -9.75
CA GLY A 184 12.41 -9.13 -10.01
C GLY A 184 12.97 -10.40 -9.38
N LYS A 185 14.27 -10.63 -9.60
CA LYS A 185 15.05 -11.71 -9.00
C LYS A 185 16.39 -11.15 -8.54
N TRP A 186 16.94 -11.70 -7.47
CA TRP A 186 18.30 -11.41 -7.05
C TRP A 186 19.31 -11.81 -8.14
N THR A 187 19.95 -10.82 -8.76
CA THR A 187 21.06 -11.03 -9.70
C THR A 187 22.38 -11.21 -8.94
N PRO A 188 23.43 -11.80 -9.55
CA PRO A 188 24.75 -11.88 -8.91
C PRO A 188 25.28 -10.52 -8.45
N ASN A 189 25.14 -9.49 -9.29
CA ASN A 189 25.54 -8.12 -8.95
C ASN A 189 24.75 -7.56 -7.75
N ALA A 190 23.44 -7.78 -7.71
CA ALA A 190 22.61 -7.33 -6.60
C ALA A 190 22.96 -8.07 -5.29
N ARG A 191 23.26 -9.37 -5.34
CA ARG A 191 23.71 -10.13 -4.16
C ARG A 191 25.05 -9.65 -3.65
N ASN A 192 26.02 -9.42 -4.54
CA ASN A 192 27.33 -8.90 -4.15
C ASN A 192 27.24 -7.48 -3.58
N PHE A 193 26.35 -6.65 -4.14
CA PHE A 193 26.16 -5.29 -3.66
C PHE A 193 25.46 -5.25 -2.29
N CYS A 194 24.35 -5.98 -2.14
CA CYS A 194 23.48 -5.89 -0.96
C CYS A 194 23.83 -6.84 0.18
N ASN A 195 24.52 -7.95 -0.11
CA ASN A 195 24.71 -9.07 0.82
C ASN A 195 23.41 -9.41 1.61
N PRO A 196 22.33 -9.75 0.88
CA PRO A 196 20.97 -9.84 1.41
C PRO A 196 20.75 -11.01 2.38
#